data_AF-A0A2P8CB88-F1
#
_entry.id   AF-A0A2P8CB88-F1
#
_cell.length_a   1.000
_cell.length_b   1.000
_cell.length_c   1.000
_cell.angle_alpha   90.00
_cell.angle_beta   90.00
_cell.angle_gamma   90.00
#
_symmetry.space_group_name_H-M   'P 1'
#
loop_
_entity.id
_entity.type
_entity.pdbx_description
1 polymer ?
#
loop_
_entity_poly.entity_id
_entity_poly.type
_entity_poly.pdbx_seq_one_letter_code
_entity_poly.pdbx_strand_id
1 'polypeptide(L)'
;MIGDAFGQILQRCWDAGVVPGAAFEVIEREDGYVGVNDALCYFTPFEELTPLDLWACEQVNGRALDIGCGAGRHSPAVQALGHETVGMDSSAGAVRVARERGVTALVGTFEDVPLNLGPFGSLLLLGNNLGLLGGRDNARAALERLAGAVGPGTRLVGSESPTLRTLHDVE
;
A
#
# COMPACT_ATOMS: atom_id res chain seq x y z
N MET A 1 11.01 6.67 12.68
CA MET A 1 11.55 5.43 12.11
C MET A 1 13.05 5.62 11.88
N ILE A 2 13.91 4.73 12.38
CA ILE A 2 15.36 4.80 12.12
C ILE A 2 15.60 4.17 10.73
N GLY A 3 15.68 5.01 9.70
CA GLY A 3 15.97 4.57 8.33
C GLY A 3 14.79 3.98 7.56
N ASP A 4 15.10 3.51 6.34
CA ASP A 4 14.15 2.95 5.37
C ASP A 4 14.36 1.42 5.22
N ALA A 5 14.04 0.68 6.29
CA ALA A 5 14.24 -0.78 6.31
C ALA A 5 13.36 -1.48 5.26
N PHE A 6 12.11 -1.03 5.11
CA PHE A 6 11.17 -1.55 4.13
C PHE A 6 11.69 -1.38 2.69
N GLY A 7 12.14 -0.18 2.33
CA GLY A 7 12.72 0.07 1.01
C GLY A 7 13.99 -0.74 0.74
N GLN A 8 14.82 -0.97 1.77
CA GLN A 8 16.01 -1.80 1.65
C GLN A 8 15.69 -3.27 1.37
N ILE A 9 14.67 -3.85 2.02
CA ILE A 9 14.30 -5.25 1.76
C ILE A 9 13.70 -5.42 0.36
N LEU A 10 12.88 -4.45 -0.10
CA LEU A 10 12.32 -4.49 -1.45
C LEU A 10 13.43 -4.37 -2.48
N GLN A 11 14.42 -3.50 -2.25
CA GLN A 11 15.54 -3.40 -3.17
C GLN A 11 16.35 -4.68 -3.25
N ARG A 12 16.66 -5.30 -2.10
CA ARG A 12 17.42 -6.56 -2.09
C ARG A 12 16.69 -7.67 -2.84
N CYS A 13 15.37 -7.78 -2.65
CA CYS A 13 14.57 -8.76 -3.37
C CYS A 13 14.56 -8.47 -4.89
N TRP A 14 14.40 -7.20 -5.26
CA TRP A 14 14.42 -6.76 -6.65
C TRP A 14 15.77 -7.01 -7.34
N ASP A 15 16.89 -6.62 -6.71
CA ASP A 15 18.25 -6.83 -7.23
C ASP A 15 18.60 -8.33 -7.38
N ALA A 16 18.03 -9.17 -6.52
CA ALA A 16 18.17 -10.62 -6.59
C ALA A 16 17.28 -11.28 -7.67
N GLY A 17 16.47 -10.50 -8.40
CA GLY A 17 15.59 -10.99 -9.45
C GLY A 17 14.24 -11.51 -8.97
N VAL A 18 13.75 -11.04 -7.81
CA VAL A 18 12.43 -11.38 -7.26
C VAL A 18 12.28 -12.90 -7.08
N VAL A 19 13.17 -13.48 -6.28
CA VAL A 19 13.22 -14.92 -6.01
C VAL A 19 12.90 -15.23 -4.54
N PRO A 20 12.30 -16.39 -4.24
CA PRO A 20 12.05 -16.80 -2.86
C PRO A 20 13.30 -16.76 -1.98
N GLY A 21 13.17 -16.24 -0.77
CA GLY A 21 14.23 -16.16 0.24
C GLY A 21 15.31 -15.11 -0.02
N ALA A 22 15.15 -14.23 -1.01
CA ALA A 22 16.11 -13.17 -1.30
C ALA A 22 16.23 -12.11 -0.19
N ALA A 23 15.11 -11.78 0.46
CA ALA A 23 15.05 -10.87 1.59
C ALA A 23 13.84 -11.17 2.48
N PHE A 24 13.97 -10.90 3.77
CA PHE A 24 12.90 -11.10 4.74
C PHE A 24 12.61 -9.78 5.46
N GLU A 25 11.34 -9.46 5.56
CA GLU A 25 10.83 -8.45 6.48
C GLU A 25 10.69 -9.06 7.87
N VAL A 26 11.18 -8.38 8.89
CA VAL A 26 10.92 -8.73 10.29
C VAL A 26 10.14 -7.58 10.91
N ILE A 27 8.91 -7.88 11.36
CA ILE A 27 8.03 -6.92 12.03
C ILE A 27 8.00 -7.26 13.51
N GLU A 28 8.35 -6.29 14.35
CA GLU A 28 8.13 -6.33 15.80
C GLU A 28 7.08 -5.27 16.16
N ARG A 29 6.06 -5.67 16.91
CA ARG A 29 4.97 -4.80 17.37
C ARG A 29 5.03 -4.63 18.89
N GLU A 30 4.42 -3.54 19.36
CA GLU A 30 4.35 -3.21 20.79
C GLU A 30 3.59 -4.25 21.63
N ASP A 31 2.67 -5.01 21.02
CA ASP A 31 1.95 -6.12 21.66
C ASP A 31 2.78 -7.41 21.75
N GLY A 32 4.07 -7.34 21.45
CA GLY A 32 5.00 -8.47 21.51
C GLY A 32 4.90 -9.41 20.31
N TYR A 33 4.08 -9.09 19.30
CA TYR A 33 4.05 -9.86 18.06
C TYR A 33 5.36 -9.68 17.29
N VAL A 34 5.97 -10.81 16.90
CA VAL A 34 7.09 -10.86 15.96
C VAL A 34 6.67 -11.69 14.75
N GLY A 35 6.70 -11.07 13.57
CA GLY A 35 6.38 -11.69 12.29
C GLY A 35 7.58 -11.67 11.35
N VAL A 36 7.68 -12.67 10.48
CA VAL A 36 8.67 -12.71 9.41
C VAL A 36 7.94 -12.99 8.09
N ASN A 37 8.12 -12.10 7.11
CA ASN A 37 7.56 -12.25 5.78
C ASN A 37 8.68 -12.35 4.74
N ASP A 38 8.55 -13.26 3.79
CA ASP A 38 9.38 -13.21 2.58
C ASP A 38 8.98 -11.97 1.78
N ALA A 39 9.96 -11.12 1.43
CA ALA A 39 9.73 -9.89 0.68
C ALA A 39 9.12 -10.16 -0.71
N LEU A 40 9.18 -11.40 -1.21
CA LEU A 40 8.51 -11.85 -2.42
C LEU A 40 7.01 -11.49 -2.44
N CYS A 41 6.33 -11.47 -1.29
CA CYS A 41 4.89 -11.16 -1.21
C CYS A 41 4.52 -9.72 -1.68
N TYR A 42 5.49 -8.81 -1.75
CA TYR A 42 5.31 -7.45 -2.27
C TYR A 42 5.45 -7.35 -3.80
N PHE A 43 5.84 -8.46 -4.44
CA PHE A 43 6.04 -8.56 -5.88
C PHE A 43 5.06 -9.53 -6.55
N THR A 44 4.05 -10.04 -5.83
CA THR A 44 3.02 -10.93 -6.37
C THR A 44 2.48 -10.36 -7.69
N PRO A 45 2.59 -11.11 -8.80
CA PRO A 45 2.14 -10.66 -10.10
C PRO A 45 0.61 -10.61 -10.15
N PHE A 46 0.07 -9.90 -11.14
CA PHE A 46 -1.37 -9.70 -11.31
C PHE A 46 -2.14 -11.03 -11.30
N GLU A 47 -1.61 -12.04 -11.99
CA GLU A 47 -2.21 -13.36 -12.16
C GLU A 47 -2.30 -14.17 -10.86
N GLU A 48 -1.54 -13.78 -9.84
CA GLU A 48 -1.44 -14.44 -8.54
C GLU A 48 -2.04 -13.60 -7.40
N LEU A 49 -2.64 -12.44 -7.71
CA LEU A 49 -3.34 -11.65 -6.72
C LEU A 49 -4.48 -12.45 -6.09
N THR A 50 -4.68 -12.25 -4.79
CA THR A 50 -5.77 -12.93 -4.08
C THR A 50 -7.13 -12.46 -4.61
N PRO A 51 -8.22 -13.25 -4.43
CA PRO A 51 -9.55 -12.79 -4.80
C PRO A 51 -9.96 -11.46 -4.14
N LEU A 52 -9.43 -11.17 -2.94
CA LEU A 52 -9.68 -9.90 -2.26
C LEU A 52 -8.93 -8.74 -2.91
N ASP A 53 -7.66 -8.94 -3.28
CA ASP A 53 -6.86 -7.94 -4.00
C ASP A 53 -7.50 -7.63 -5.38
N LEU A 54 -7.94 -8.67 -6.11
CA LEU A 54 -8.62 -8.52 -7.39
C LEU A 54 -9.95 -7.76 -7.23
N TRP A 55 -10.79 -8.17 -6.29
CA TRP A 55 -12.04 -7.48 -6.00
C TRP A 55 -11.82 -6.00 -5.66
N ALA A 56 -10.78 -5.68 -4.88
CA ALA A 56 -10.43 -4.31 -4.54
C ALA A 56 -10.00 -3.50 -5.78
N CYS A 57 -9.24 -4.10 -6.70
CA CYS A 57 -8.87 -3.47 -7.97
C CYS A 57 -10.11 -3.23 -8.86
N GLU A 58 -11.08 -4.16 -8.89
CA GLU A 58 -12.35 -3.99 -9.60
C GLU A 58 -13.24 -2.88 -9.02
N GLN A 59 -13.02 -2.47 -7.77
CA GLN A 59 -13.74 -1.35 -7.17
C GLN A 59 -13.21 0.01 -7.62
N VAL A 60 -12.07 0.07 -8.32
CA VAL A 60 -11.50 1.33 -8.82
C VAL A 60 -12.46 1.97 -9.81
N ASN A 61 -12.58 3.29 -9.71
CA ASN A 61 -13.29 4.13 -10.67
C ASN A 61 -12.43 5.33 -11.03
N GLY A 62 -12.23 5.57 -12.33
CA GLY A 62 -11.38 6.65 -12.82
C GLY A 62 -9.90 6.45 -12.49
N ARG A 63 -9.21 7.53 -12.17
CA ARG A 63 -7.79 7.53 -11.77
C ARG A 63 -7.63 7.20 -10.29
N ALA A 64 -6.68 6.34 -9.94
CA ALA A 64 -6.46 5.89 -8.58
C ALA A 64 -5.15 6.40 -7.97
N LEU A 65 -5.20 6.77 -6.69
CA LEU A 65 -4.03 7.00 -5.84
C LEU A 65 -3.87 5.79 -4.90
N ASP A 66 -2.77 5.06 -5.01
CA ASP A 66 -2.43 3.93 -4.17
C ASP A 66 -1.51 4.38 -3.02
N ILE A 67 -2.07 4.47 -1.81
CA ILE A 67 -1.40 5.02 -0.63
C ILE A 67 -0.76 3.86 0.15
N GLY A 68 0.56 3.96 0.34
CA GLY A 68 1.40 2.85 0.81
C GLY A 68 1.63 1.81 -0.28
N CYS A 69 1.88 2.25 -1.51
CA CYS A 69 1.92 1.36 -2.68
C CYS A 69 3.06 0.32 -2.64
N GLY A 70 4.04 0.48 -1.75
CA GLY A 70 5.22 -0.36 -1.67
C GLY A 70 5.94 -0.45 -3.02
N ALA A 71 6.25 -1.67 -3.45
CA ALA A 71 6.85 -1.93 -4.76
C ALA A 71 5.86 -1.78 -5.94
N GLY A 72 4.63 -1.32 -5.71
CA GLY A 72 3.60 -1.11 -6.73
C GLY A 72 2.81 -2.36 -7.11
N ARG A 73 2.61 -3.30 -6.17
CA ARG A 73 2.00 -4.62 -6.38
C ARG A 73 0.65 -4.57 -7.11
N HIS A 74 -0.22 -3.64 -6.74
CA HIS A 74 -1.58 -3.54 -7.28
C HIS A 74 -1.69 -2.70 -8.55
N SER A 75 -0.67 -1.87 -8.86
CA SER A 75 -0.72 -0.97 -10.01
C SER A 75 -0.92 -1.67 -11.36
N PRO A 76 -0.23 -2.78 -11.68
CA PRO A 76 -0.46 -3.52 -12.92
C PRO A 76 -1.91 -4.03 -13.06
N ALA A 77 -2.53 -4.48 -11.97
CA ALA A 77 -3.89 -4.99 -11.98
C ALA A 77 -4.91 -3.90 -12.29
N VAL A 78 -4.77 -2.74 -11.63
CA VAL A 78 -5.64 -1.58 -11.88
C VAL A 78 -5.45 -1.04 -13.30
N GLN A 79 -4.22 -1.03 -13.82
CA GLN A 79 -3.92 -0.66 -15.22
C GLN A 79 -4.51 -1.64 -16.22
N ALA A 80 -4.46 -2.95 -15.95
CA ALA A 80 -5.07 -3.98 -16.79
C ALA A 80 -6.60 -3.83 -16.89
N LEU A 81 -7.23 -3.25 -15.86
CA LEU A 81 -8.66 -2.91 -15.85
C LEU A 81 -8.98 -1.58 -16.56
N GLY A 82 -7.98 -0.89 -17.14
CA GLY A 82 -8.15 0.33 -17.92
C GLY A 82 -8.10 1.63 -17.09
N HIS A 83 -7.65 1.57 -15.84
CA HIS A 83 -7.53 2.73 -14.97
C HIS A 83 -6.08 3.22 -14.87
N GLU A 84 -5.89 4.53 -14.71
CA GLU A 84 -4.56 5.08 -14.38
C GLU A 84 -4.29 4.95 -12.88
N THR A 85 -3.07 4.57 -12.50
CA THR A 85 -2.62 4.54 -11.11
C THR A 85 -1.43 5.44 -10.87
N VAL A 86 -1.44 6.09 -9.71
CA VAL A 86 -0.28 6.75 -9.11
C VAL A 86 -0.03 6.13 -7.74
N GLY A 87 1.18 5.63 -7.51
CA GLY A 87 1.62 5.13 -6.22
C GLY A 87 2.17 6.24 -5.32
N MET A 88 1.94 6.14 -4.03
CA MET A 88 2.55 6.97 -3.00
C MET A 88 3.05 6.09 -1.86
N ASP A 89 4.29 6.28 -1.44
CA ASP A 89 4.83 5.58 -0.27
C ASP A 89 5.82 6.47 0.49
N SER A 90 5.86 6.31 1.82
CA SER A 90 6.82 7.00 2.68
C SER A 90 8.26 6.50 2.47
N SER A 91 8.40 5.27 1.99
CA SER A 91 9.68 4.63 1.69
C SER A 91 10.22 5.07 0.34
N ALA A 92 11.32 5.83 0.36
CA ALA A 92 12.01 6.23 -0.86
C ALA A 92 12.57 5.02 -1.64
N GLY A 93 13.01 3.97 -0.94
CA GLY A 93 13.45 2.72 -1.54
C GLY A 93 12.29 1.97 -2.22
N ALA A 94 11.13 1.89 -1.58
CA ALA A 94 9.95 1.26 -2.19
C ALA A 94 9.49 2.01 -3.45
N VAL A 95 9.41 3.34 -3.39
CA VAL A 95 9.08 4.19 -4.55
C VAL A 95 10.07 4.01 -5.69
N ARG A 96 11.37 3.86 -5.38
CA ARG A 96 12.38 3.57 -6.40
C ARG A 96 12.12 2.23 -7.08
N VAL A 97 11.88 1.16 -6.32
CA VAL A 97 11.53 -0.16 -6.87
C VAL A 97 10.25 -0.08 -7.71
N ALA A 98 9.21 0.60 -7.23
CA ALA A 98 7.96 0.77 -7.98
C ALA A 98 8.19 1.45 -9.34
N ARG A 99 9.03 2.50 -9.37
CA ARG A 99 9.42 3.18 -10.62
C ARG A 99 10.23 2.29 -11.56
N GLU A 100 11.17 1.51 -11.02
CA GLU A 100 11.95 0.52 -11.79
C GLU A 100 11.03 -0.57 -12.40
N ARG A 101 9.90 -0.87 -11.74
CA ARG A 101 8.83 -1.74 -12.24
C ARG A 101 7.84 -1.06 -13.20
N GLY A 102 8.06 0.21 -13.55
CA GLY A 102 7.22 0.96 -14.49
C GLY A 102 6.00 1.65 -13.88
N VAL A 103 5.90 1.72 -12.54
CA VAL A 103 4.80 2.41 -11.86
C VAL A 103 5.12 3.90 -11.69
N THR A 104 4.17 4.77 -12.03
CA THR A 104 4.22 6.18 -11.66
C THR A 104 4.06 6.30 -10.14
N ALA A 105 5.14 6.59 -9.43
CA ALA A 105 5.12 6.69 -7.96
C ALA A 105 5.86 7.93 -7.43
N LEU A 106 5.47 8.42 -6.25
CA LEU A 106 6.09 9.54 -5.54
C LEU A 106 6.28 9.24 -4.05
N VAL A 107 7.32 9.82 -3.48
CA VAL A 107 7.60 9.71 -2.05
C VAL A 107 6.69 10.66 -1.30
N GLY A 108 5.96 10.16 -0.31
CA GLY A 108 5.04 10.94 0.52
C GLY A 108 4.20 10.06 1.43
N THR A 109 3.58 10.66 2.43
CA THR A 109 2.64 9.98 3.33
C THR A 109 1.19 10.35 3.01
N PHE A 110 0.23 9.78 3.73
CA PHE A 110 -1.18 10.16 3.57
C PHE A 110 -1.42 11.65 3.89
N GLU A 111 -0.57 12.26 4.72
CA GLU A 111 -0.62 13.70 5.00
C GLU A 111 -0.18 14.53 3.80
N ASP A 112 0.65 13.98 2.91
CA ASP A 112 1.18 14.66 1.73
C ASP A 112 0.29 14.50 0.48
N VAL A 113 -0.89 13.89 0.61
CA VAL A 113 -1.81 13.66 -0.53
C VAL A 113 -2.02 14.98 -1.30
N PRO A 114 -1.52 15.07 -2.55
CA PRO A 114 -1.41 16.37 -3.22
C PRO A 114 -2.76 16.87 -3.71
N LEU A 115 -3.08 18.12 -3.37
CA LEU A 115 -4.30 18.80 -3.82
C LEU A 115 -4.33 19.04 -5.35
N ASN A 116 -3.19 18.89 -6.03
CA ASN A 116 -2.95 19.35 -7.41
C ASN A 116 -2.56 18.24 -8.40
N LEU A 117 -2.53 16.96 -8.00
CA LEU A 117 -2.22 15.86 -8.93
C LEU A 117 -3.38 15.52 -9.88
N GLY A 118 -4.51 16.21 -9.77
CA GLY A 118 -5.73 15.95 -10.53
C GLY A 118 -6.73 15.12 -9.72
N PRO A 119 -8.02 15.17 -10.06
CA PRO A 119 -9.03 14.46 -9.29
C PRO A 119 -8.78 12.95 -9.40
N PHE A 120 -8.57 12.30 -8.26
CA PHE A 120 -8.62 10.86 -8.15
C PHE A 120 -10.08 10.43 -8.02
N GLY A 121 -10.51 9.48 -8.84
CA GLY A 121 -11.81 8.83 -8.66
C GLY A 121 -11.76 7.73 -7.60
N SER A 122 -10.57 7.25 -7.25
CA SER A 122 -10.36 6.27 -6.18
C SER A 122 -9.09 6.52 -5.37
N LEU A 123 -9.18 6.25 -4.06
CA LEU A 123 -8.06 6.15 -3.14
C LEU A 123 -7.95 4.70 -2.68
N LEU A 124 -6.75 4.13 -2.68
CA LEU A 124 -6.51 2.74 -2.31
C LEU A 124 -5.63 2.68 -1.05
N LEU A 125 -6.05 1.84 -0.10
CA LEU A 125 -5.32 1.46 1.11
C LEU A 125 -5.30 -0.08 1.18
N LEU A 126 -4.54 -0.71 0.29
CA LEU A 126 -4.54 -2.16 0.10
C LEU A 126 -3.37 -2.82 0.83
N GLY A 127 -3.42 -4.14 1.01
CA GLY A 127 -2.31 -4.89 1.63
C GLY A 127 -2.08 -4.59 3.11
N ASN A 128 -3.16 -4.41 3.88
CA ASN A 128 -3.14 -4.04 5.31
C ASN A 128 -2.74 -2.58 5.60
N ASN A 129 -3.01 -1.69 4.65
CA ASN A 129 -2.73 -0.26 4.79
C ASN A 129 -3.85 0.52 5.49
N LEU A 130 -4.95 -0.11 5.94
CA LEU A 130 -5.93 0.61 6.78
C LEU A 130 -5.32 1.00 8.13
N GLY A 131 -4.29 0.28 8.59
CA GLY A 131 -3.46 0.67 9.73
C GLY A 131 -2.84 2.07 9.62
N LEU A 132 -2.62 2.58 8.41
CA LEU A 132 -2.09 3.94 8.17
C LEU A 132 -3.03 5.05 8.67
N LEU A 133 -4.30 4.73 8.94
CA LEU A 133 -5.27 5.65 9.53
C LEU A 133 -4.99 5.92 11.03
N GLY A 134 -4.02 5.24 11.64
CA GLY A 134 -3.57 5.51 13.00
C GLY A 134 -4.50 4.97 14.09
N GLY A 135 -5.24 3.89 13.80
CA GLY A 135 -6.18 3.27 14.74
C GLY A 135 -7.53 3.99 14.84
N ARG A 136 -8.45 3.46 15.66
CA ARG A 136 -9.84 3.95 15.76
C ARG A 136 -9.94 5.44 16.12
N ASP A 137 -9.07 5.90 17.01
CA ASP A 137 -9.13 7.27 17.54
C ASP A 137 -8.69 8.31 16.50
N ASN A 138 -7.75 7.96 15.62
CA ASN A 138 -7.23 8.86 14.58
C ASN A 138 -7.93 8.66 13.22
N ALA A 139 -8.61 7.52 13.01
CA ALA A 139 -9.20 7.18 11.72
C ALA A 139 -10.20 8.23 11.22
N ARG A 140 -11.00 8.82 12.11
CA ARG A 140 -11.94 9.88 11.73
C ARG A 140 -11.19 11.08 11.11
N ALA A 141 -10.18 11.59 11.80
CA ALA A 141 -9.42 12.75 11.35
C ALA A 141 -8.66 12.46 10.04
N ALA A 142 -8.11 11.25 9.91
CA ALA A 142 -7.45 10.81 8.68
C ALA A 142 -8.43 10.75 7.49
N LEU A 143 -9.62 10.16 7.69
CA LEU A 143 -10.66 10.10 6.66
C LEU A 143 -11.19 11.49 6.29
N GLU A 144 -11.38 12.38 7.25
CA GLU A 144 -11.78 13.78 7.00
C GLU A 144 -10.73 14.52 6.18
N ARG A 145 -9.44 14.30 6.45
CA ARG A 145 -8.35 14.86 5.66
C ARG A 145 -8.36 14.33 4.22
N LEU A 146 -8.48 13.02 4.03
CA LEU A 146 -8.56 12.41 2.70
C LEU A 146 -9.77 12.94 1.93
N ALA A 147 -10.93 13.03 2.58
CA ALA A 147 -12.14 13.59 1.99
C ALA A 147 -11.98 15.07 1.58
N GLY A 148 -11.23 15.85 2.36
CA GLY A 148 -10.90 17.24 2.02
C GLY A 148 -9.87 17.39 0.87
N ALA A 149 -9.08 16.35 0.61
CA ALA A 149 -8.07 16.37 -0.46
C ALA A 149 -8.61 15.91 -1.83
N VAL A 150 -9.81 15.31 -1.86
CA VAL A 150 -10.41 14.73 -3.06
C VAL A 150 -11.78 15.33 -3.38
N GLY A 151 -12.25 15.11 -4.61
CA GLY A 151 -13.56 15.61 -5.05
C GLY A 151 -14.74 14.72 -4.59
N PRO A 152 -15.97 15.25 -4.60
CA PRO A 152 -17.18 14.44 -4.40
C PRO A 152 -17.23 13.24 -5.35
N GLY A 153 -17.67 12.09 -4.85
CA GLY A 153 -17.77 10.85 -5.63
C GLY A 153 -16.48 10.01 -5.68
N THR A 154 -15.39 10.48 -5.08
CA THR A 154 -14.17 9.68 -4.89
C THR A 154 -14.46 8.49 -3.99
N ARG A 155 -14.02 7.29 -4.40
CA ARG A 155 -14.18 6.06 -3.62
C ARG A 155 -12.91 5.75 -2.83
N LEU A 156 -13.05 5.44 -1.54
CA LEU A 156 -11.97 4.83 -0.77
C LEU A 156 -12.14 3.31 -0.77
N VAL A 157 -11.11 2.56 -1.17
CA VAL A 157 -11.08 1.10 -1.14
C VAL A 157 -9.94 0.66 -0.22
N GLY A 158 -10.28 -0.10 0.81
CA GLY A 158 -9.30 -0.63 1.76
C GLY A 158 -9.44 -2.13 1.94
N SER A 159 -8.32 -2.81 2.14
CA SER A 159 -8.29 -4.26 2.40
C SER A 159 -7.41 -4.56 3.61
N GLU A 160 -7.93 -5.39 4.51
CA GLU A 160 -7.20 -5.91 5.68
C GLU A 160 -7.36 -7.42 5.71
N SER A 161 -6.26 -8.11 5.99
CA SER A 161 -6.27 -9.54 6.23
C SER A 161 -6.65 -9.82 7.69
N PRO A 162 -7.61 -10.72 7.96
CA PRO A 162 -8.02 -11.07 9.32
C PRO A 162 -6.92 -11.78 10.14
N THR A 163 -5.78 -12.12 9.54
CA THR A 163 -4.63 -12.73 10.23
C THR A 163 -3.90 -11.78 11.18
N LEU A 164 -4.12 -10.45 11.07
CA LEU A 164 -3.57 -9.46 12.00
C LEU A 164 -4.54 -9.20 13.18
N ARG A 165 -5.04 -10.25 13.84
CA ARG A 165 -5.75 -10.06 15.11
C ARG A 165 -4.80 -9.39 16.10
N THR A 166 -5.08 -8.15 16.47
CA THR A 166 -4.65 -7.60 17.76
C THR A 166 -5.23 -8.51 18.83
N LEU A 167 -4.37 -9.15 19.62
CA LEU A 167 -4.76 -9.83 20.84
C LEU A 167 -5.14 -8.77 21.89
N HIS A 168 -6.24 -8.07 21.65
CA HIS A 168 -6.89 -7.19 22.63
C HIS A 168 -8.33 -7.64 22.80
N ASP A 169 -8.51 -8.93 23.08
CA ASP A 169 -9.60 -9.37 23.96
C ASP A 169 -8.98 -9.46 25.36
N VAL A 170 -8.92 -8.33 26.05
CA VAL A 170 -8.83 -8.32 27.51
C VAL A 170 -10.24 -7.98 27.98
N GLU A 171 -10.78 -8.88 28.80
CA GLU A 171 -12.12 -8.84 29.41
C GLU A 171 -12.53 -7.48 29.99
#